data_AF-A0A2K9NNH8-F1
#
_entry.id   AF-A0A2K9NNH8-F1
#
_cell.length_a   1.000
_cell.length_b   1.000
_cell.length_c   1.000
_cell.angle_alpha   90.00
_cell.angle_beta   90.00
_cell.angle_gamma   90.00
#
_symmetry.space_group_name_H-M   'P 1'
#
loop_
_entity.id
_entity.type
_entity.pdbx_description
1 polymer ?
#
loop_
_entity_poly.entity_id
_entity_poly.type
_entity_poly.pdbx_seq_one_letter_code
_entity_poly.pdbx_strand_id
1 'polypeptide(L)'
;MDEEQLALVEEGLNLLLQKYKRNQRDGDLKRVQAVMDAKVAIRKVMLSVAIKGDIKDITPVIEGGKGAGWEVTDFDNKVVRYHA
;
A
#
# COMPACT_ATOMS: atom_id res chain seq x y z
N MET A 1 -2.69 -12.80 -5.87
CA MET A 1 -1.54 -12.23 -5.18
C MET A 1 -1.50 -12.81 -3.78
N ASP A 2 -0.37 -13.45 -3.46
CA ASP A 2 -0.12 -14.12 -2.19
C ASP A 2 0.68 -13.24 -1.21
N GLU A 3 0.98 -13.77 -0.03
CA GLU A 3 1.74 -13.06 1.01
C GLU A 3 3.17 -12.68 0.56
N GLU A 4 3.84 -13.54 -0.22
CA GLU A 4 5.22 -13.29 -0.69
C GLU A 4 5.25 -12.10 -1.64
N GLN A 5 4.30 -12.01 -2.57
CA GLN A 5 4.17 -10.89 -3.48
C GLN A 5 3.84 -9.58 -2.75
N LEU A 6 3.00 -9.63 -1.71
CA LEU A 6 2.70 -8.45 -0.89
C LEU A 6 3.89 -7.99 -0.05
N ALA A 7 4.73 -8.92 0.43
CA ALA A 7 5.97 -8.60 1.13
C ALA A 7 6.95 -7.83 0.22
N LEU A 8 7.04 -8.22 -1.06
CA LEU A 8 7.84 -7.48 -2.06
C LEU A 8 7.31 -6.06 -2.29
N VAL A 9 5.99 -5.85 -2.26
CA VAL A 9 5.39 -4.52 -2.31
C VAL A 9 5.79 -3.70 -1.07
N GLU A 10 5.71 -4.27 0.13
CA GLU A 10 6.13 -3.59 1.36
C GLU A 10 7.63 -3.22 1.32
N GLU A 11 8.49 -4.08 0.78
CA GLU A 11 9.91 -3.80 0.60
C GLU A 11 10.14 -2.66 -0.40
N GLY A 12 9.45 -2.67 -1.54
CA GLY A 12 9.48 -1.58 -2.51
C GLY A 12 9.11 -0.23 -1.90
N LEU A 13 8.11 -0.19 -1.02
CA LEU A 13 7.74 1.02 -0.26
C LEU A 13 8.86 1.49 0.67
N ASN A 14 9.60 0.58 1.31
CA ASN A 14 10.75 0.95 2.15
C ASN A 14 11.86 1.62 1.33
N LEU A 15 12.14 1.10 0.13
CA LEU A 15 13.14 1.68 -0.79
C LEU A 15 12.71 3.10 -1.23
N LEU A 16 11.43 3.30 -1.54
CA LEU A 16 10.89 4.62 -1.87
C LEU A 16 11.00 5.60 -0.70
N LEU A 17 10.68 5.16 0.52
CA LEU A 17 10.84 5.94 1.74
C LEU A 17 12.28 6.41 1.93
N GLN A 18 13.26 5.52 1.76
CA GLN A 18 14.68 5.88 1.85
C GLN A 18 15.09 6.87 0.77
N LYS A 19 14.63 6.67 -0.48
CA LYS A 19 14.90 7.56 -1.60
C LYS A 19 14.39 8.98 -1.34
N TYR A 20 13.14 9.12 -0.90
CA TYR A 20 12.55 10.45 -0.67
C TYR A 20 13.14 11.15 0.56
N LYS A 21 13.44 10.41 1.63
CA LYS A 21 14.12 10.98 2.81
C LYS A 21 15.52 11.53 2.50
N ARG A 22 16.24 10.92 1.56
CA ARG A 22 17.58 11.39 1.13
C ARG A 22 17.53 12.69 0.32
N ASN A 23 16.44 12.95 -0.39
CA ASN A 23 16.38 14.03 -1.37
C ASN A 23 15.86 15.38 -0.81
N GLN A 24 15.31 15.41 0.41
CA GLN A 24 14.90 16.59 1.21
C GLN A 24 14.39 17.84 0.43
N ARG A 25 13.58 17.65 -0.62
CA ARG A 25 12.84 18.74 -1.28
C ARG A 25 11.42 18.81 -0.71
N ASP A 26 10.75 19.96 -0.80
CA ASP A 26 9.36 20.12 -0.33
C ASP A 26 8.38 19.10 -0.96
N GLY A 27 8.58 18.77 -2.24
CA GLY A 27 7.79 17.73 -2.91
C GLY A 27 8.04 16.33 -2.36
N ASP A 28 9.19 16.08 -1.73
CA ASP A 28 9.54 14.79 -1.15
C ASP A 28 8.86 14.56 0.20
N LEU A 29 8.53 15.60 0.98
CA LEU A 29 7.74 15.44 2.21
C LEU A 29 6.36 14.84 1.94
N LYS A 30 5.65 15.35 0.92
CA LYS A 30 4.36 14.80 0.49
C LYS A 30 4.48 13.34 0.01
N ARG A 31 5.56 13.02 -0.72
CA ARG A 31 5.83 11.66 -1.16
C ARG A 31 6.18 10.72 -0.01
N VAL A 32 6.96 11.18 0.97
CA VAL A 32 7.24 10.44 2.20
C VAL A 32 5.94 10.11 2.93
N GLN A 33 5.06 11.09 3.11
CA GLN A 33 3.76 10.86 3.74
C GLN A 33 2.92 9.83 2.97
N ALA A 34 2.78 10.00 1.65
CA ALA A 34 2.01 9.06 0.83
C ALA A 34 2.57 7.63 0.89
N VAL A 35 3.90 7.46 0.90
CA VAL A 35 4.52 6.13 1.03
C VAL A 35 4.31 5.55 2.43
N MET A 36 4.35 6.36 3.49
CA MET A 36 4.03 5.91 4.84
C MET A 36 2.56 5.45 4.94
N ASP A 37 1.64 6.23 4.38
CA ASP A 37 0.22 5.89 4.37
C ASP A 37 -0.03 4.57 3.63
N ALA A 38 0.54 4.43 2.43
CA ALA A 38 0.46 3.19 1.64
C ALA A 38 1.09 2.00 2.38
N LYS A 39 2.15 2.22 3.17
CA LYS A 39 2.80 1.16 3.97
C LYS A 39 1.95 0.74 5.17
N VAL A 40 1.22 1.65 5.79
CA VAL A 40 0.26 1.27 6.84
C VAL A 40 -0.89 0.48 6.21
N ALA A 41 -1.40 0.93 5.07
CA ALA A 41 -2.48 0.27 4.35
C ALA A 41 -2.10 -1.13 3.85
N ILE A 42 -0.89 -1.34 3.31
CA ILE A 42 -0.49 -2.66 2.77
C ILE A 42 -0.45 -3.73 3.86
N ARG A 43 -0.09 -3.37 5.10
CA ARG A 43 -0.11 -4.29 6.25
C ARG A 43 -1.52 -4.78 6.58
N LYS A 44 -2.53 -3.90 6.41
CA LYS A 44 -3.94 -4.30 6.56
C LYS A 44 -4.36 -5.28 5.46
N VAL A 45 -3.85 -5.10 4.23
CA VAL A 45 -4.07 -6.05 3.14
C VAL A 45 -3.41 -7.40 3.44
N MET A 46 -2.14 -7.42 3.83
CA MET A 46 -1.41 -8.64 4.20
C MET A 46 -2.14 -9.42 5.30
N LEU A 47 -2.61 -8.73 6.35
CA LEU A 47 -3.40 -9.37 7.39
C LEU A 47 -4.73 -9.94 6.85
N SER A 48 -5.39 -9.23 5.91
CA SER A 48 -6.60 -9.75 5.28
C SER A 48 -6.31 -10.99 4.44
N VAL A 49 -5.19 -11.03 3.72
CA VAL A 49 -4.78 -12.21 2.93
C VAL A 49 -4.49 -13.39 3.85
N ALA A 50 -3.75 -13.16 4.94
CA ALA A 50 -3.48 -14.20 5.94
C ALA A 50 -4.75 -14.80 6.57
N ILE A 51 -5.81 -14.01 6.71
CA ILE A 51 -7.08 -14.45 7.32
C ILE A 51 -8.04 -15.08 6.29
N LYS A 52 -8.15 -14.49 5.10
CA LYS A 52 -9.20 -14.80 4.12
C LYS A 52 -8.70 -15.58 2.91
N GLY A 53 -7.39 -15.71 2.75
CA GLY A 53 -6.74 -16.28 1.57
C GLY A 53 -6.37 -15.23 0.52
N ASP A 54 -5.85 -15.73 -0.59
CA ASP A 54 -5.29 -14.92 -1.67
C ASP A 54 -6.31 -13.93 -2.27
N ILE A 55 -5.78 -12.86 -2.85
CA ILE A 55 -6.56 -11.84 -3.57
C ILE A 55 -6.32 -11.93 -5.07
N LYS A 56 -7.26 -11.44 -5.88
CA LYS A 56 -7.13 -11.44 -7.33
C LYS A 56 -6.18 -10.32 -7.79
N ASP A 57 -6.38 -9.11 -7.29
CA ASP A 57 -5.63 -7.93 -7.71
C ASP A 57 -5.55 -6.86 -6.61
N ILE A 58 -4.52 -6.01 -6.69
CA ILE A 58 -4.32 -4.86 -5.83
C ILE A 58 -3.79 -3.66 -6.63
N THR A 59 -4.43 -2.51 -6.49
CA THR A 59 -4.05 -1.27 -7.17
C THR A 59 -3.85 -0.14 -6.17
N PRO A 60 -2.78 0.67 -6.27
CA PRO A 60 -2.58 1.81 -5.41
C PRO A 60 -3.63 2.88 -5.70
N VAL A 61 -4.20 3.48 -4.64
CA VAL A 61 -5.20 4.54 -4.75
C VAL A 61 -4.83 5.74 -3.90
N ILE A 62 -5.26 6.94 -4.33
CA ILE A 62 -5.15 8.17 -3.55
C ILE A 62 -6.56 8.77 -3.48
N GLU A 63 -7.10 8.91 -2.27
CA GLU A 63 -8.42 9.48 -2.05
C GLU A 63 -8.30 10.78 -1.23
N GLY A 64 -8.91 11.85 -1.73
CA GLY A 64 -8.89 13.16 -1.06
C GLY A 64 -9.40 13.04 0.38
N GLY A 65 -8.58 13.44 1.35
CA GLY A 65 -8.90 13.37 2.78
C GLY A 65 -8.55 12.04 3.48
N LYS A 66 -8.27 10.95 2.75
CA LYS A 66 -7.85 9.65 3.33
C LYS A 66 -6.40 9.26 3.02
N GLY A 67 -5.73 10.02 2.15
CA GLY A 67 -4.34 9.76 1.79
C GLY A 67 -4.17 8.59 0.81
N ALA A 68 -2.97 8.06 0.74
CA ALA A 68 -2.64 6.93 -0.13
C ALA A 68 -3.04 5.58 0.51
N GLY A 69 -3.40 4.61 -0.33
CA GLY A 69 -3.88 3.31 0.10
C GLY A 69 -3.92 2.29 -1.02
N TRP A 70 -4.71 1.24 -0.84
CA TRP A 70 -4.84 0.12 -1.77
C TRP A 70 -6.29 -0.25 -2.00
N GLU A 71 -6.67 -0.41 -3.26
CA GLU A 71 -7.90 -1.07 -3.67
C GLU A 71 -7.58 -2.53 -3.96
N VAL A 72 -8.28 -3.44 -3.28
CA VAL A 72 -8.09 -4.88 -3.36
C VAL A 72 -9.34 -5.50 -3.94
N THR A 73 -9.16 -6.34 -4.96
CA THR A 73 -10.23 -7.16 -5.55
C THR A 73 -10.00 -8.61 -5.14
N ASP A 74 -10.99 -9.25 -4.52
CA ASP A 74 -10.95 -10.68 -4.22
C ASP A 74 -11.41 -11.54 -5.43
N PHE A 75 -11.41 -12.86 -5.26
CA PHE A 75 -11.83 -13.79 -6.30
C PHE A 75 -13.34 -13.77 -6.58
N ASP A 76 -14.15 -13.23 -5.66
CA ASP A 76 -15.58 -13.00 -5.84
C ASP A 76 -15.86 -11.66 -6.55
N ASN A 77 -14.81 -10.95 -6.99
CA ASN A 77 -14.84 -9.60 -7.56
C ASN A 77 -15.39 -8.53 -6.60
N LYS A 78 -15.33 -8.77 -5.29
CA LYS A 78 -15.64 -7.75 -4.30
C LYS A 78 -14.43 -6.84 -4.13
N VAL A 79 -14.71 -5.54 -4.15
CA VAL A 79 -13.71 -4.49 -4.03
C VAL A 79 -13.69 -3.94 -2.60
N VAL A 80 -12.50 -3.90 -1.99
CA VAL A 80 -12.29 -3.33 -0.65
C VAL A 80 -11.12 -2.36 -0.70
N ARG A 81 -11.29 -1.18 -0.09
CA ARG A 81 -10.25 -0.16 0.01
C ARG A 81 -9.64 -0.11 1.39
N TYR A 82 -8.32 -0.06 1.43
CA TYR A 82 -7.51 0.05 2.64
C TYR A 82 -6.75 1.37 2.62
N HIS A 83 -6.86 2.14 3.69
CA HIS A 83 -6.13 3.40 3.90
C HIS A 83 -5.32 3.33 5.19
N ALA A 84 -4.48 4.34 5.46
CA ALA A 84 -3.72 4.47 6.71
C ALA A 84 -4.61 4.42 7.95
#